data_AF-A0A0C3S118-F1
#
_entry.id   AF-A0A0C3S118-F1
#
_cell.length_a   1.000
_cell.length_b   1.000
_cell.length_c   1.000
_cell.angle_alpha   90.00
_cell.angle_beta   90.00
_cell.angle_gamma   90.00
#
_symmetry.space_group_name_H-M   'P 1'
#
loop_
_entity.id
_entity.type
_entity.pdbx_description
1 polymer ?
#
loop_
_entity_poly.entity_id
_entity_poly.type
_entity_poly.pdbx_seq_one_letter_code
_entity_poly.pdbx_strand_id
1 'polypeptide(L)'
;FEHFFTRSLQRQSAWSGHPLLFFRHETTPAIISLISGWKDVPAHHEWIASEGNQELLREAKAILTAKDFHHLEMNFDTMPLDVSHLSW
;
A
#
# COMPACT_ATOMS: atom_id res chain seq x y z
N PHE A 1 9.67 -2.84 -12.28
CA PHE A 1 9.63 -2.31 -10.91
C PHE A 1 8.55 -1.23 -10.79
N GLU A 2 8.67 -0.07 -11.45
CA GLU A 2 7.66 1.00 -11.39
C GLU A 2 6.25 0.58 -11.81
N HIS A 3 6.14 -0.23 -12.87
CA HIS A 3 4.86 -0.75 -13.36
C HIS A 3 4.07 -1.57 -12.31
N PHE A 4 4.76 -2.24 -11.39
CA PHE A 4 4.13 -2.97 -10.29
C PHE A 4 3.45 -2.00 -9.32
N PHE A 5 4.15 -0.93 -8.93
CA PHE A 5 3.61 0.08 -8.01
C PHE A 5 2.43 0.83 -8.61
N THR A 6 2.51 1.21 -9.90
CA THR A 6 1.39 1.86 -10.60
C THR A 6 0.14 0.99 -10.64
N ARG A 7 0.27 -0.30 -10.96
CA ARG A 7 -0.88 -1.22 -10.98
C ARG A 7 -1.44 -1.49 -9.59
N SER A 8 -0.56 -1.65 -8.59
CA SER A 8 -0.98 -1.81 -7.19
C SER A 8 -1.78 -0.59 -6.74
N LEU A 9 -1.29 0.61 -7.05
CA LEU A 9 -1.97 1.88 -6.78
C LEU A 9 -3.35 1.89 -7.40
N GLN A 10 -3.45 1.67 -8.71
CA GLN A 10 -4.72 1.76 -9.42
C GLN A 10 -5.75 0.75 -8.88
N ARG A 11 -5.35 -0.51 -8.70
CA ARG A 11 -6.28 -1.58 -8.31
C ARG A 11 -6.73 -1.43 -6.85
N GLN A 12 -5.80 -1.23 -5.91
CA GLN A 12 -6.16 -1.13 -4.51
C GLN A 12 -6.91 0.18 -4.22
N SER A 13 -6.53 1.30 -4.87
CA SER A 13 -7.26 2.56 -4.65
C SER A 13 -8.68 2.49 -5.19
N ALA A 14 -8.86 1.87 -6.37
CA ALA A 14 -10.20 1.67 -6.95
C ALA A 14 -11.07 0.76 -6.08
N TRP A 15 -10.49 -0.26 -5.44
CA TRP A 15 -11.23 -1.17 -4.56
C TRP A 15 -11.59 -0.52 -3.22
N SER A 16 -10.62 0.09 -2.55
CA SER A 16 -10.78 0.62 -1.20
C SER A 16 -11.55 1.95 -1.16
N GLY A 17 -11.55 2.71 -2.25
CA GLY A 17 -12.04 4.09 -2.29
C GLY A 17 -11.06 5.10 -1.67
N HIS A 18 -9.88 4.66 -1.23
CA HIS A 18 -8.85 5.51 -0.64
C HIS A 18 -7.57 5.46 -1.48
N PRO A 19 -6.78 6.54 -1.55
CA PRO A 19 -5.46 6.50 -2.17
C PRO A 19 -4.56 5.40 -1.59
N LEU A 20 -3.77 4.76 -2.45
CA LEU A 20 -2.60 3.97 -2.06
C LEU A 20 -1.35 4.84 -2.13
N LEU A 21 -0.79 5.17 -0.98
CA LEU A 21 0.39 6.02 -0.86
C LEU A 21 1.64 5.17 -0.64
N PHE A 22 2.74 5.59 -1.27
CA PHE A 22 4.05 4.97 -1.14
C PHE A 22 5.05 5.98 -0.59
N PHE A 23 5.75 5.59 0.47
CA PHE A 23 6.77 6.41 1.09
C PHE A 23 8.09 5.67 1.14
N ARG A 24 9.16 6.35 0.74
CA ARG A 24 10.52 5.84 0.86
C ARG A 24 11.15 6.32 2.15
N HIS A 25 11.79 5.43 2.88
CA HIS A 25 12.55 5.80 4.07
C HIS A 25 13.82 6.55 3.66
N GLU A 26 14.10 7.71 4.27
CA GLU A 26 15.26 8.53 3.89
C GLU A 26 16.59 7.83 4.16
N THR A 27 16.74 7.21 5.33
CA THR A 27 17.98 6.56 5.77
C THR A 27 18.14 5.15 5.22
N THR A 28 17.04 4.47 4.88
CA THR A 28 17.05 3.11 4.32
C THR A 28 16.19 3.05 3.06
N PRO A 29 16.70 3.53 1.92
CA PRO A 29 15.88 3.71 0.71
C PRO A 29 15.36 2.42 0.07
N ALA A 30 15.78 1.25 0.56
CA ALA A 30 15.23 -0.05 0.16
C ALA A 30 13.91 -0.38 0.88
N ILE A 31 13.57 0.34 1.96
CA ILE A 31 12.30 0.20 2.67
C ILE A 31 11.30 1.16 2.05
N ILE A 32 10.18 0.59 1.62
CA ILE A 32 9.04 1.31 1.08
C ILE A 32 7.85 0.99 1.99
N SER A 33 7.26 2.03 2.57
CA SER A 33 6.01 1.93 3.30
C SER A 33 4.84 2.13 2.34
N LEU A 34 3.89 1.21 2.38
CA LEU A 34 2.61 1.30 1.67
C LEU A 34 1.54 1.66 2.71
N ILE A 35 0.79 2.73 2.47
CA ILE A 35 -0.25 3.22 3.38
C ILE A 35 -1.54 3.44 2.58
N SER A 36 -2.65 2.94 3.08
CA SER A 36 -3.97 3.14 2.49
C SER A 36 -5.06 3.06 3.54
N GLY A 37 -6.27 3.47 3.15
CA GLY A 37 -7.47 3.39 3.97
C GLY A 37 -8.37 2.25 3.55
N TRP A 38 -9.27 1.85 4.44
CA TRP A 38 -10.35 0.92 4.16
C TRP A 38 -11.62 1.45 4.81
N LYS A 39 -12.75 1.27 4.12
CA LYS A 39 -14.06 1.55 4.71
C LYS A 39 -14.25 0.82 6.05
N ASP A 40 -13.86 -0.46 6.08
CA ASP A 40 -13.92 -1.33 7.24
C ASP A 40 -12.98 -2.55 7.09
N VAL A 41 -12.81 -3.32 8.17
CA VAL A 41 -11.96 -4.52 8.20
C VAL A 41 -12.46 -5.62 7.23
N PRO A 42 -13.78 -5.90 7.10
CA PRO A 42 -14.28 -6.83 6.08
C PRO A 42 -13.85 -6.47 4.65
N ALA A 43 -13.99 -5.21 4.22
CA ALA A 43 -13.60 -4.76 2.89
C ALA A 43 -12.10 -4.99 2.61
N HIS A 44 -11.25 -4.79 3.62
CA HIS A 44 -9.83 -5.13 3.57
C HIS A 44 -9.59 -6.63 3.35
N HIS A 45 -10.28 -7.50 4.10
CA HIS A 45 -10.15 -8.94 3.92
C HIS A 45 -10.65 -9.43 2.55
N GLU A 46 -11.73 -8.86 2.04
CA GLU A 46 -12.23 -9.15 0.70
C GLU A 46 -11.19 -8.79 -0.37
N TRP A 47 -10.54 -7.63 -0.25
CA TRP A 47 -9.42 -7.27 -1.13
C TRP A 47 -8.30 -8.30 -1.04
N ILE A 48 -7.87 -8.69 0.17
CA ILE A 48 -6.80 -9.68 0.35
C ILE A 48 -7.11 -10.98 -0.40
N ALA A 49 -8.35 -11.48 -0.26
CA ALA A 49 -8.80 -12.72 -0.87
C ALA A 49 -9.04 -12.62 -2.39
N SER A 50 -9.20 -11.41 -2.93
CA SER A 50 -9.52 -11.18 -4.34
C SER A 50 -8.44 -11.68 -5.29
N GLU A 51 -8.85 -12.13 -6.48
CA GLU A 51 -7.92 -12.54 -7.54
C GLU A 51 -6.96 -11.39 -7.92
N GLY A 52 -7.48 -10.16 -7.99
CA GLY A 52 -6.70 -8.98 -8.35
C GLY A 52 -5.54 -8.71 -7.39
N ASN A 53 -5.73 -8.92 -6.09
CA ASN A 53 -4.66 -8.83 -5.09
C ASN A 53 -3.73 -10.05 -5.14
N GLN A 54 -4.26 -11.26 -5.31
CA GLN A 54 -3.45 -12.48 -5.39
C GLN A 54 -2.50 -12.49 -6.61
N GLU A 55 -2.90 -11.89 -7.74
CA GLU A 55 -2.00 -11.60 -8.86
C GLU A 55 -0.85 -10.68 -8.45
N LEU A 56 -1.15 -9.56 -7.80
CA LEU A 56 -0.13 -8.61 -7.34
C LEU A 56 0.83 -9.26 -6.34
N LEU A 57 0.32 -10.07 -5.40
CA LEU A 57 1.16 -10.78 -4.43
C LEU A 57 2.11 -11.78 -5.09
N ARG A 58 1.68 -12.48 -6.14
CA ARG A 58 2.55 -13.41 -6.89
C ARG A 58 3.72 -12.69 -7.56
N GLU A 59 3.46 -11.52 -8.15
CA GLU A 59 4.51 -10.69 -8.73
C GLU A 59 5.42 -10.08 -7.65
N ALA A 60 4.83 -9.57 -6.57
CA ALA A 60 5.54 -8.95 -5.46
C ALA A 60 6.58 -9.90 -4.84
N LYS A 61 6.28 -11.20 -4.72
CA LYS A 61 7.21 -12.21 -4.16
C LYS A 61 8.55 -12.29 -4.88
N ALA A 62 8.63 -11.90 -6.15
CA ALA A 62 9.88 -11.91 -6.91
C ALA A 62 10.75 -10.67 -6.65
N ILE A 63 10.18 -9.59 -6.08
CA ILE A 63 10.82 -8.27 -6.03
C ILE A 63 10.77 -7.58 -4.66
N LEU A 64 9.91 -8.05 -3.74
CA LEU A 64 9.68 -7.45 -2.43
C LEU A 64 9.61 -8.53 -1.35
N THR A 65 10.04 -8.17 -0.15
CA THR A 65 9.85 -8.95 1.06
C THR A 65 9.03 -8.11 2.04
N ALA A 66 7.95 -8.68 2.57
CA ALA A 66 7.18 -8.02 3.62
C ALA A 66 8.05 -7.98 4.89
N LYS A 67 8.36 -6.76 5.36
CA LYS A 67 9.13 -6.55 6.59
C LYS A 67 8.21 -6.52 7.80
N ASP A 68 7.20 -5.66 7.76
CA ASP A 68 6.26 -5.40 8.85
C ASP A 68 4.85 -5.12 8.29
N PHE A 69 3.80 -5.29 9.12
CA PHE A 69 2.41 -4.99 8.79
C PHE A 69 1.66 -4.51 10.03
N HIS A 70 0.92 -3.40 9.91
CA HIS A 70 0.18 -2.79 11.01
C HIS A 70 -1.20 -2.34 10.57
N HIS A 71 -2.21 -2.58 11.39
CA HIS A 71 -3.48 -1.86 11.33
C HIS A 71 -3.36 -0.62 12.23
N LEU A 72 -3.64 0.55 11.66
CA LEU A 72 -3.53 1.83 12.36
C LEU A 72 -4.91 2.50 12.41
N GLU A 73 -5.27 3.05 13.56
CA GLU A 73 -6.38 3.99 13.65
C GLU A 73 -5.84 5.37 13.28
N MET A 74 -6.13 5.81 12.05
CA MET A 74 -5.58 7.04 11.50
C MET A 74 -6.66 7.81 10.76
N ASN A 75 -6.66 9.14 10.92
CA ASN A 75 -7.47 10.00 10.07
C ASN A 75 -6.81 10.16 8.70
N PHE A 76 -7.23 9.32 7.74
CA PHE A 76 -6.64 9.30 6.41
C PHE A 76 -6.82 10.62 5.65
N ASP A 77 -7.86 11.39 5.95
CA ASP A 77 -8.16 12.66 5.26
C ASP A 77 -7.13 13.76 5.58
N THR A 78 -6.28 13.54 6.60
CA THR A 78 -5.20 14.46 6.98
C THR A 78 -3.83 14.03 6.47
N MET A 79 -3.74 12.95 5.68
CA MET A 79 -2.47 12.47 5.16
C MET A 79 -1.89 13.43 4.11
N PRO A 80 -0.60 13.79 4.21
CA PRO A 80 0.05 14.62 3.20
C PRO A 80 0.17 13.84 1.88
N LEU A 81 -0.50 14.31 0.84
CA LEU A 81 -0.53 13.67 -0.48
C LEU A 81 0.62 14.13 -1.39
N ASP A 82 1.30 15.20 -1.02
CA ASP A 82 2.40 15.85 -1.75
C ASP A 82 3.80 15.44 -1.23
N VAL A 83 3.85 14.51 -0.28
CA VAL A 83 5.09 13.99 0.31
C VAL A 83 5.30 12.54 -0.08
N SER A 84 6.54 12.18 -0.42
CA SER A 84 6.94 10.81 -0.82
C SER A 84 8.04 10.20 0.06
N HIS A 85 8.49 10.92 1.09
CA HIS A 85 9.56 10.54 1.98
C HIS A 85 9.10 10.54 3.44
N LEU A 86 9.56 9.57 4.22
CA LEU A 86 9.35 9.51 5.66
C LEU A 86 10.70 9.60 6.38
N SER A 87 10.78 10.50 7.36
CA SER A 87 11.85 10.59 8.34
C SER A 87 11.29 10.21 9.73
N TRP A 88 12.06 9.42 10.47
CA TRP A 88 11.78 8.99 11.84
C TRP A 88 13.04 9.11 12.66
#